data_AF-A0A4Y9MH90-F1
#
_entry.id   AF-A0A4Y9MH90-F1
#
_cell.length_a   1.000
_cell.length_b   1.000
_cell.length_c   1.000
_cell.angle_alpha   90.00
_cell.angle_beta   90.00
_cell.angle_gamma   90.00
#
_symmetry.space_group_name_H-M   'P 1'
#
loop_
_entity.id
_entity.type
_entity.pdbx_description
1 polymer ?
#
loop_
_entity_poly.entity_id
_entity_poly.type
_entity_poly.pdbx_seq_one_letter_code
_entity_poly.pdbx_strand_id
1 'polypeptide(L)' 'MTSVDERREQHELAELAGWERVDLDRVDMYLKGSARIRVIWRGTDAISGATLYMDDVMTSYSRDLPTVTGWLKR' A
#
# COMPACT_ATOMS: atom_id res chain seq x y z
N MET A 1 -3.26 6.85 23.98
CA MET A 1 -3.50 6.92 22.52
C MET A 1 -2.94 5.65 21.92
N THR A 2 -3.82 4.71 21.59
CA THR A 2 -3.45 3.49 20.87
C THR A 2 -2.86 3.90 19.53
N SER A 3 -1.55 3.69 19.36
CA SER A 3 -0.93 3.69 18.03
C SER A 3 -1.67 2.63 17.23
N VAL A 4 -2.58 3.07 16.36
CA VAL A 4 -3.16 2.20 15.35
C VAL A 4 -2.01 1.85 14.42
N ASP A 5 -1.74 0.55 14.28
CA ASP A 5 -0.75 0.06 13.32
C ASP A 5 -1.41 0.07 11.94
N GLU A 6 -1.47 1.26 11.34
CA GLU A 6 -2.03 1.53 10.01
C GLU A 6 -1.40 0.62 8.94
N ARG A 7 -0.11 0.31 9.11
CA ARG A 7 0.61 -0.63 8.24
C ARG A 7 0.02 -2.03 8.30
N ARG A 8 -0.28 -2.52 9.50
CA ARG A 8 -0.97 -3.81 9.69
C ARG A 8 -2.39 -3.77 9.15
N GLU A 9 -3.18 -2.73 9.45
CA GLU A 9 -4.56 -2.63 8.94
C GLU A 9 -4.59 -2.60 7.40
N GLN A 10 -3.67 -1.85 6.78
CA GLN A 10 -3.54 -1.83 5.34
C GLN A 10 -3.20 -3.22 4.76
N HIS A 11 -2.34 -3.97 5.44
CA HIS A 11 -1.99 -5.32 5.03
C HIS A 11 -3.19 -6.27 5.11
N GLU A 12 -3.93 -6.26 6.21
CA GLU A 12 -5.14 -7.09 6.39
C GLU A 12 -6.17 -6.79 5.30
N LEU A 13 -6.38 -5.51 4.97
CA LEU A 13 -7.26 -5.08 3.88
C LEU A 13 -6.77 -5.56 2.51
N ALA A 14 -5.46 -5.50 2.27
CA ALA A 14 -4.86 -5.96 1.03
C ALA A 14 -5.06 -7.47 0.84
N GLU A 15 -4.81 -8.27 1.88
CA GLU A 15 -5.02 -9.72 1.85
C GLU A 15 -6.49 -10.08 1.59
N LEU A 16 -7.43 -9.40 2.28
CA LEU A 16 -8.87 -9.56 2.07
C LEU A 16 -9.29 -9.25 0.63
N ALA A 17 -8.65 -8.28 -0.01
CA ALA A 17 -8.90 -7.91 -1.39
C ALA A 17 -8.09 -8.75 -2.41
N GLY A 18 -7.35 -9.76 -1.95
CA GLY A 18 -6.60 -10.70 -2.81
C GLY A 18 -5.29 -10.14 -3.36
N TRP A 19 -4.69 -9.15 -2.69
CA TRP A 19 -3.36 -8.67 -3.01
C TRP A 19 -2.30 -9.52 -2.32
N GLU A 20 -1.22 -9.79 -3.04
CA GLU A 20 -0.01 -10.39 -2.46
C GLU A 20 0.93 -9.30 -1.96
N ARG A 21 1.43 -9.41 -0.74
CA ARG A 21 2.39 -8.47 -0.15
C ARG A 21 3.82 -9.00 -0.25
N VAL A 22 4.73 -8.14 -0.69
CA VAL A 22 6.18 -8.30 -0.54
C VAL A 22 6.67 -7.23 0.43
N ASP A 23 7.13 -7.67 1.59
CA ASP A 23 7.72 -6.80 2.61
C ASP A 23 9.20 -6.58 2.31
N LEU A 24 9.57 -5.33 2.07
CA LEU A 24 10.93 -4.86 1.78
C LEU A 24 11.33 -3.80 2.81
N ASP A 25 11.28 -4.17 4.10
CA ASP A 25 11.63 -3.35 5.26
C ASP A 25 10.72 -2.13 5.41
N ARG A 26 11.12 -0.97 4.89
CA ARG A 26 10.30 0.25 4.89
C ARG A 26 9.35 0.34 3.72
N VAL A 27 9.40 -0.62 2.80
CA VAL A 27 8.59 -0.62 1.59
C VAL A 27 7.69 -1.84 1.60
N ASP A 28 6.38 -1.62 1.53
CA ASP A 28 5.44 -2.69 1.19
C ASP A 28 5.11 -2.59 -0.29
N MET A 29 5.15 -3.72 -0.99
CA MET A 29 4.70 -3.82 -2.36
C MET A 29 3.54 -4.79 -2.44
N TYR A 30 2.41 -4.31 -2.96
CA TYR A 30 1.20 -5.09 -3.15
C TYR A 30 1.04 -5.40 -4.64
N LEU A 31 0.78 -6.67 -4.97
CA LEU A 31 0.63 -7.18 -6.34
C LEU A 31 -0.74 -7.81 -6.52
N LYS A 32 -1.43 -7.50 -7.63
CA LYS A 32 -2.70 -8.12 -8.02
C LYS A 32 -2.86 -8.06 -9.54
N GLY A 33 -2.63 -9.18 -10.22
CA GLY A 33 -2.61 -9.22 -11.69
C GLY A 33 -1.55 -8.27 -12.26
N SER A 34 -1.94 -7.34 -13.14
CA SER A 34 -1.04 -6.31 -13.67
C SER A 34 -0.96 -5.04 -12.82
N ALA A 35 -1.72 -4.97 -11.72
CA ALA A 35 -1.67 -3.85 -10.79
C ALA A 35 -0.58 -4.08 -9.75
N ARG A 36 0.18 -3.02 -9.46
CA ARG A 36 1.20 -3.01 -8.42
C ARG A 36 1.16 -1.71 -7.64
N ILE A 37 1.10 -1.79 -6.32
CA ILE A 37 1.15 -0.63 -5.43
C ILE A 37 2.43 -0.71 -4.62
N ARG A 38 3.28 0.31 -4.68
CA ARG A 38 4.48 0.42 -3.84
C ARG A 38 4.26 1.50 -2.81
N VAL A 39 4.31 1.15 -1.53
CA VAL A 39 4.10 2.05 -0.38
C VAL A 39 5.40 2.17 0.39
N ILE A 40 5.86 3.39 0.63
CA ILE A 40 7.06 3.67 1.42
C ILE A 40 6.61 4.21 2.77
N TRP A 41 6.87 3.46 3.84
CA TRP A 41 6.47 3.80 5.19
C TRP A 41 7.45 4.73 5.91
N ARG A 42 6.90 5.51 6.83
CA ARG A 42 7.61 6.28 7.86
C ARG A 42 7.05 5.81 9.21
N GLY A 43 7.67 4.81 9.81
CA GLY A 43 7.10 4.13 10.97
C GLY A 43 5.96 3.19 10.58
N THR A 44 4.98 3.04 11.46
CA THR A 44 3.82 2.13 11.27
C THR A 44 2.50 2.87 11.04
N ASP A 45 2.50 4.20 11.08
CA ASP A 45 1.31 5.06 11.10
C ASP A 45 1.25 6.06 9.93
N ALA A 46 2.36 6.26 9.20
CA ALA A 46 2.43 7.23 8.12
C ALA A 46 3.25 6.73 6.93
N ILE A 47 2.96 7.29 5.74
CA ILE A 47 3.72 7.01 4.52
C ILE A 47 4.52 8.23 4.06
N SER A 48 5.69 7.97 3.47
CA SER A 48 6.48 8.96 2.73
C SER A 48 5.94 9.16 1.31
N GLY A 49 5.26 8.15 0.79
CA GLY A 49 4.60 8.17 -0.52
C GLY A 49 4.24 6.76 -0.98
N ALA A 50 3.32 6.69 -1.93
CA ALA A 50 2.90 5.48 -2.59
C ALA A 50 2.71 5.72 -4.09
N THR A 51 2.95 4.68 -4.88
CA THR A 51 2.81 4.70 -6.33
C THR A 51 1.98 3.52 -6.78
N LEU A 52 0.98 3.78 -7.63
CA LEU A 52 0.23 2.76 -8.34
C LEU A 52 0.82 2.61 -9.75
N TYR A 53 1.07 1.36 -10.12
CA TYR A 53 1.48 0.92 -11.43
C TYR A 53 0.39 0.04 -12.03
N MET A 54 0.15 0.19 -13.33
CA MET A 54 -0.66 -0.71 -14.15
C MET A 54 0.16 -1.09 -15.36
N ASP A 55 0.36 -2.38 -15.61
CA ASP A 55 1.17 -2.88 -16.74
C ASP A 55 2.56 -2.20 -16.79
N ASP A 56 3.19 -2.08 -15.62
CA ASP A 56 4.49 -1.44 -15.39
C ASP A 56 4.57 0.07 -15.68
N VAL A 57 3.44 0.68 -16.04
CA VAL A 57 3.33 2.13 -16.20
C VAL A 57 2.87 2.75 -14.89
N MET A 58 3.62 3.75 -14.42
CA MET A 58 3.21 4.56 -13.28
C MET A 58 1.95 5.36 -13.63
N THR A 59 0.84 5.09 -12.94
CA THR A 59 -0.45 5.74 -13.20
C THR A 59 -0.82 6.78 -12.17
N SER A 60 -0.37 6.62 -10.92
CA SER A 60 -0.70 7.55 -9.84
C SER A 60 0.36 7.57 -8.74
N TYR A 61 0.49 8.72 -8.09
CA TYR A 61 1.32 8.92 -6.90
C TYR A 61 0.51 9.64 -5.83
N SER A 62 0.65 9.21 -4.58
CA SER A 62 0.02 9.87 -3.44
C SER A 62 0.91 9.82 -2.20
N ARG A 63 0.75 10.78 -1.31
CA ARG A 63 1.29 10.74 0.07
C ARG A 63 0.21 10.54 1.12
N ASP A 64 -1.03 10.42 0.67
CA ASP A 64 -2.20 10.27 1.53
C ASP A 64 -2.54 8.77 1.65
N LEU A 65 -2.48 8.25 2.88
CA LEU A 65 -2.73 6.84 3.16
C LEU A 65 -4.17 6.41 2.81
N PRO A 66 -5.24 7.17 3.14
CA PRO A 66 -6.59 6.91 2.65
C PRO A 66 -6.71 6.68 1.15
N THR A 67 -5.99 7.45 0.32
CA THR A 67 -5.93 7.25 -1.13
C THR A 67 -5.39 5.86 -1.49
N VAL A 68 -4.31 5.42 -0.83
CA VAL A 68 -3.69 4.10 -1.05
C VAL A 68 -4.63 2.98 -0.63
N THR A 69 -5.29 3.14 0.52
CA THR A 69 -6.33 2.23 0.99
C THR A 69 -7.49 2.12 -0.01
N GLY A 70 -7.84 3.22 -0.70
CA GLY A 70 -8.80 3.21 -1.80
C GLY A 70 -8.35 2.42 -3.02
N TRP A 71 -7.04 2.34 -3.31
CA TRP A 71 -6.52 1.49 -4.38
C TRP A 71 -6.57 0.01 -4.02
N LEU A 72 -6.24 -0.35 -2.78
CA LEU A 72 -6.23 -1.73 -2.29
C LEU A 72 -7.64 -2.35 -2.24
N LYS A 73 -8.68 -1.53 -2.05
CA LYS A 73 -10.09 -1.98 -2.07
C LYS A 73 -10.61 -2.33 -3.47
N ARG A 74 -9.84 -2.10 -4.53
CA ARG A 74 -10.25 -2.36 -5.93
C ARG A 74 -9.98 -3.80 -6.37
#